data_AF-A0A918ALY5-F1
#
_entry.id   AF-A0A918ALY5-F1
#
_cell.length_a   1.000
_cell.length_b   1.000
_cell.length_c   1.000
_cell.angle_alpha   90.00
_cell.angle_beta   90.00
_cell.angle_gamma   90.00
#
_symmetry.space_group_name_H-M   'P 1'
#
loop_
_entity.id
_entity.type
_entity.pdbx_description
1 polymer ?
#
loop_
_entity_poly.entity_id
_entity_poly.type
_entity_poly.pdbx_seq_one_letter_code
_entity_poly.pdbx_strand_id
1 'polypeptide(L)'
;MSERTALVLGGTGMLQGCADELVARGWRVVLPCRRARPELGQAARAALRRRGHTPIGDSCWVAADWARAQELAERVRAELDRPADLLVAWVHASYREPVLKAVEPLLAPGAPVVEVHDIGAISPTRGVPDPLLAAHPTQQVVLGFVRHAGQTRWLTHEEASKGVMEAVHRALEGKPPSVHQLGEVDTWVVRR
;
A
#
# COMPACT_ATOMS: atom_id res chain seq x y z
N MET A 1 16.02 19.73 5.82
CA MET A 1 15.10 19.48 4.68
C MET A 1 13.90 18.76 5.26
N SER A 2 12.69 19.12 4.85
CA SER A 2 11.47 18.49 5.39
C SER A 2 11.37 17.07 4.81
N GLU A 3 11.70 16.05 5.59
CA GLU A 3 11.62 14.65 5.16
C GLU A 3 10.14 14.29 4.93
N ARG A 4 9.83 13.79 3.73
CA ARG A 4 8.47 13.36 3.36
C ARG A 4 8.22 11.97 3.90
N THR A 5 7.02 11.76 4.44
CA THR A 5 6.66 10.48 5.05
C THR A 5 5.61 9.76 4.22
N ALA A 6 5.86 8.48 3.92
CA ALA A 6 4.88 7.60 3.29
C ALA A 6 4.39 6.55 4.28
N LEU A 7 3.07 6.35 4.36
CA LEU A 7 2.46 5.24 5.07
C LEU A 7 2.13 4.13 4.05
N VAL A 8 2.72 2.95 4.20
CA VAL A 8 2.51 1.83 3.26
C VAL A 8 1.91 0.63 3.98
N LEU A 9 0.62 0.39 3.75
CA LEU A 9 -0.12 -0.76 4.29
C LEU A 9 0.08 -1.96 3.37
N GLY A 10 0.65 -3.05 3.90
CA GLY A 10 1.04 -4.22 3.10
C GLY A 10 2.47 -4.16 2.55
N GLY A 11 3.27 -3.16 2.97
CA GLY A 11 4.63 -2.91 2.50
C GLY A 11 5.69 -3.94 2.91
N THR A 12 5.38 -4.93 3.73
CA THR A 12 6.30 -6.04 4.06
C THR A 12 6.08 -7.31 3.22
N GLY A 13 5.20 -7.22 2.23
CA GLY A 13 4.78 -8.33 1.35
C GLY A 13 4.89 -7.94 -0.12
N MET A 14 3.77 -8.01 -0.85
CA MET A 14 3.71 -7.68 -2.28
C MET A 14 4.19 -6.25 -2.58
N LEU A 15 3.98 -5.30 -1.66
CA LEU A 15 4.41 -3.90 -1.81
C LEU A 15 5.84 -3.61 -1.29
N GLN A 16 6.65 -4.63 -0.97
CA GLN A 16 8.01 -4.40 -0.48
C GLN A 16 8.86 -3.63 -1.50
N GLY A 17 8.78 -3.96 -2.79
CA GLY A 17 9.52 -3.24 -3.83
C GLY A 17 9.12 -1.76 -3.92
N CYS A 18 7.82 -1.48 -3.75
CA CYS A 18 7.31 -0.10 -3.67
C CYS A 18 7.85 0.65 -2.45
N ALA A 19 7.86 0.02 -1.27
CA ALA A 19 8.42 0.61 -0.06
C ALA A 19 9.93 0.89 -0.19
N ASP A 20 10.69 -0.07 -0.75
CA ASP A 20 12.13 0.06 -0.96
C ASP A 20 12.45 1.20 -1.95
N GLU A 21 11.66 1.35 -3.02
CA GLU A 21 11.84 2.44 -3.98
C GLU A 21 11.52 3.82 -3.37
N LEU A 22 10.50 3.91 -2.52
CA LEU A 22 10.20 5.14 -1.78
C LEU A 22 11.37 5.54 -0.87
N VAL A 23 11.94 4.58 -0.11
CA VAL A 23 13.12 4.86 0.72
C VAL A 23 14.32 5.29 -0.13
N ALA A 24 14.57 4.62 -1.26
CA ALA A 24 15.65 5.00 -2.18
C ALA A 24 15.49 6.43 -2.73
N ARG A 25 14.27 6.96 -2.77
CA ARG A 25 13.93 8.33 -3.15
C ARG A 25 13.96 9.33 -1.99
N GLY A 26 14.42 8.91 -0.81
CA GLY A 26 14.57 9.76 0.38
C GLY A 26 13.29 9.96 1.17
N TRP A 27 12.30 9.08 1.02
CA TRP A 27 11.12 9.08 1.89
C TRP A 27 11.40 8.33 3.18
N ARG A 28 10.87 8.86 4.29
CA ARG A 28 10.67 8.06 5.50
C ARG A 28 9.45 7.17 5.29
N VAL A 29 9.59 5.86 5.44
CA VAL A 29 8.49 4.92 5.16
C VAL A 29 8.03 4.23 6.44
N VAL A 30 6.75 4.39 6.80
CA VAL A 30 6.12 3.71 7.94
C VAL A 30 5.35 2.49 7.43
N LEU A 31 5.66 1.33 8.01
CA LEU A 31 5.24 0.00 7.55
C LEU A 31 4.48 -0.77 8.65
N PRO A 32 3.14 -0.61 8.73
CA PRO A 32 2.30 -1.47 9.55
C PRO A 32 2.32 -2.90 9.02
N CYS A 33 2.68 -3.86 9.88
CA CYS A 33 2.73 -5.27 9.51
C CYS A 33 2.33 -6.23 10.64
N ARG A 34 1.64 -7.30 10.27
CA ARG A 34 1.20 -8.38 11.19
C ARG A 34 2.35 -9.16 11.83
N ARG A 35 3.51 -9.18 11.17
CA ARG A 35 4.69 -9.94 11.60
C ARG A 35 5.74 -9.08 12.31
N ALA A 36 5.47 -7.79 12.55
CA ALA A 36 6.34 -7.01 13.41
C ALA A 36 6.29 -7.61 14.81
N ARG A 37 7.35 -8.36 15.16
CA ARG A 37 7.48 -9.00 16.46
C ARG A 37 7.79 -7.92 17.49
N PRO A 38 6.87 -7.60 18.43
CA PRO A 38 7.07 -6.52 19.39
C PRO A 38 8.21 -6.81 20.37
N GLU A 39 8.49 -8.10 20.62
CA GLU A 39 9.41 -8.58 21.66
C GLU A 39 10.90 -8.45 21.32
N LEU A 40 11.22 -7.97 20.12
CA LEU A 40 12.60 -7.85 19.67
C LEU A 40 12.98 -6.36 19.67
N GLY A 41 13.89 -6.01 20.59
CA GLY A 41 14.54 -4.70 20.60
C GLY A 41 15.29 -4.42 19.29
N GLN A 42 15.65 -3.16 19.04
CA GLN A 42 16.30 -2.73 17.78
C GLN A 42 17.50 -3.62 17.38
N ALA A 43 18.34 -4.01 18.34
CA ALA A 43 19.48 -4.89 18.10
C ALA A 43 19.07 -6.32 17.67
N ALA A 44 17.96 -6.83 18.20
CA ALA A 44 17.45 -8.17 17.87
C ALA A 44 16.68 -8.18 16.53
N ARG A 45 16.03 -7.06 16.16
CA ARG A 45 15.51 -6.82 14.80
C ARG A 45 16.66 -6.81 13.78
N ALA A 46 17.79 -6.20 14.14
CA ALA A 46 19.02 -6.23 13.35
C ALA A 46 19.75 -7.59 13.40
N ALA A 47 19.47 -8.50 14.34
CA ALA A 47 20.08 -9.83 14.37
C ALA A 47 19.27 -10.87 13.59
N LEU A 48 17.94 -10.69 13.48
CA LEU A 48 17.02 -11.55 12.73
C LEU A 48 17.01 -11.27 11.22
N ARG A 49 18.12 -10.75 10.67
CA ARG A 49 18.46 -10.48 9.25
C ARG A 49 18.38 -11.74 8.36
N ARG A 50 17.29 -12.49 8.38
CA ARG A 50 17.04 -13.54 7.38
C ARG A 50 16.67 -12.87 6.06
N ARG A 51 17.45 -13.22 5.03
CA ARG A 51 17.32 -12.74 3.64
C ARG A 51 15.85 -12.64 3.20
N GLY A 52 15.44 -11.44 2.77
CA GLY A 52 14.30 -11.24 1.87
C GLY A 52 13.20 -10.27 2.31
N HIS A 53 13.09 -9.91 3.60
CA HIS A 53 11.97 -9.10 4.11
C HIS A 53 12.40 -8.15 5.23
N THR A 54 13.48 -7.41 5.03
CA THR A 54 13.97 -6.39 5.97
C THR A 54 13.94 -5.07 5.23
N PRO A 55 13.47 -3.99 5.85
CA PRO A 55 13.34 -2.76 5.10
C PRO A 55 14.74 -2.14 4.96
N ILE A 56 14.99 -1.56 3.79
CA ILE A 56 16.26 -0.89 3.47
C ILE A 56 16.10 0.57 3.90
N GLY A 57 17.15 1.19 4.45
CA GLY A 57 17.19 2.63 4.76
C GLY A 57 16.16 3.12 5.80
N ASP A 58 15.60 4.31 5.59
CA ASP A 58 14.83 5.08 6.58
C ASP A 58 13.37 4.62 6.73
N SER A 59 13.21 3.40 7.22
CA SER A 59 11.93 2.68 7.27
C SER A 59 11.60 2.22 8.70
N CYS A 60 10.39 2.54 9.17
CA CYS A 60 9.90 2.18 10.50
C CYS A 60 8.83 1.10 10.42
N TRP A 61 8.97 0.03 11.22
CA TRP A 61 8.00 -1.07 11.30
C TRP A 61 7.10 -0.93 12.51
N VAL A 62 5.79 -0.99 12.26
CA VAL A 62 4.76 -0.89 13.28
C VAL A 62 4.02 -2.21 13.38
N ALA A 63 3.96 -2.80 14.57
CA ALA A 63 3.18 -4.00 14.81
C ALA A 63 1.69 -3.69 14.63
N ALA A 64 1.04 -4.40 13.70
CA ALA A 64 -0.31 -4.08 13.27
C ALA A 64 -1.20 -5.32 13.18
N ASP A 65 -2.45 -5.18 13.60
CA ASP A 65 -3.50 -6.15 13.34
C ASP A 65 -4.62 -5.45 12.57
N TRP A 66 -4.92 -5.91 11.35
CA TRP A 66 -5.94 -5.32 10.48
C TRP A 66 -7.35 -5.44 11.09
N ALA A 67 -7.59 -6.41 11.96
CA ALA A 67 -8.85 -6.55 12.68
C ALA A 67 -9.00 -5.53 13.82
N ARG A 68 -7.91 -4.85 14.20
CA ARG A 68 -7.86 -3.87 15.29
C ARG A 68 -7.41 -2.50 14.73
N ALA A 69 -8.18 -1.99 13.77
CA ALA A 69 -7.82 -0.82 12.96
C ALA A 69 -7.46 0.43 13.79
N GLN A 70 -8.16 0.69 14.90
CA GLN A 70 -7.94 1.85 15.74
C GLN A 70 -6.62 1.72 16.51
N GLU A 71 -6.33 0.55 17.06
CA GLU A 71 -5.05 0.27 17.70
C GLU A 71 -3.89 0.34 16.70
N LEU A 72 -4.10 -0.13 15.47
CA LEU A 72 -3.13 0.05 14.39
C LEU A 72 -2.87 1.55 14.17
N ALA A 73 -3.91 2.36 14.01
CA ALA A 73 -3.76 3.80 13.78
C ALA A 73 -3.06 4.51 14.96
N GLU A 74 -3.37 4.13 16.20
CA GLU A 74 -2.68 4.67 17.39
C GLU A 74 -1.19 4.36 17.39
N ARG A 75 -0.81 3.11 17.06
CA ARG A 75 0.59 2.72 16.98
C ARG A 75 1.31 3.42 15.83
N VAL A 76 0.66 3.61 14.69
CA VAL A 76 1.22 4.38 13.57
C VAL A 76 1.42 5.84 13.96
N ARG A 77 0.42 6.45 14.61
CA ARG A 77 0.49 7.83 15.11
C ARG A 77 1.67 8.05 16.05
N ALA A 78 1.99 7.08 16.90
CA ALA A 78 3.13 7.18 17.81
C ALA A 78 4.50 7.21 17.08
N GLU A 79 4.55 6.72 15.84
CA GLU A 79 5.78 6.65 15.02
C GLU A 79 5.85 7.76 13.96
N LEU A 80 4.81 8.61 13.89
CA LEU A 80 4.70 9.73 12.98
C LEU A 80 4.97 11.04 13.74
N ASP A 81 6.07 11.70 13.40
CA ASP A 81 6.36 13.06 13.91
C ASP A 81 5.50 14.14 13.22
N ARG A 82 4.88 13.79 12.09
CA ARG A 82 4.04 14.64 11.24
C ARG A 82 3.05 13.77 10.45
N PRO A 83 1.94 14.35 9.95
CA PRO A 83 1.05 13.64 9.05
C PRO A 83 1.79 13.08 7.81
N ALA A 84 1.36 11.93 7.34
CA ALA A 84 1.95 11.28 6.16
C ALA A 84 1.57 12.02 4.87
N ASP A 85 2.53 12.22 3.99
CA ASP A 85 2.37 12.93 2.71
C ASP A 85 1.89 12.00 1.58
N LEU A 86 1.87 10.69 1.81
CA LEU A 86 1.44 9.66 0.86
C LEU A 86 0.89 8.45 1.62
N LEU A 87 -0.22 7.90 1.15
CA LEU A 87 -0.71 6.58 1.55
C LEU A 87 -0.65 5.61 0.37
N VAL A 88 -0.06 4.43 0.57
CA VAL A 88 -0.18 3.30 -0.36
C VAL A 88 -0.82 2.14 0.40
N ALA A 89 -2.00 1.72 -0.03
CA ALA A 89 -2.83 0.79 0.72
C ALA A 89 -3.16 -0.46 -0.09
N TRP A 90 -2.53 -1.59 0.27
CA TRP A 90 -2.98 -2.92 -0.11
C TRP A 90 -3.50 -3.64 1.14
N VAL A 91 -4.83 -3.58 1.32
CA VAL A 91 -5.54 -4.16 2.46
C VAL A 91 -6.68 -5.01 1.93
N HIS A 92 -6.78 -6.24 2.42
CA HIS A 92 -7.85 -7.17 2.06
C HIS A 92 -9.23 -6.54 2.29
N ALA A 93 -10.18 -6.78 1.38
CA ALA A 93 -11.48 -6.12 1.35
C ALA A 93 -12.22 -6.13 2.70
N SER A 94 -12.15 -7.23 3.45
CA SER A 94 -12.79 -7.36 4.78
C SER A 94 -12.28 -6.39 5.85
N TYR A 95 -11.07 -5.87 5.70
CA TYR A 95 -10.46 -4.92 6.65
C TYR A 95 -10.27 -3.53 6.04
N ARG A 96 -10.51 -3.39 4.74
CA ARG A 96 -10.20 -2.18 3.97
C ARG A 96 -10.84 -0.95 4.59
N GLU A 97 -12.16 -0.92 4.67
CA GLU A 97 -12.91 0.23 5.16
C GLU A 97 -12.51 0.66 6.58
N PRO A 98 -12.53 -0.22 7.60
CA PRO A 98 -12.16 0.18 8.95
C PRO A 98 -10.70 0.64 9.05
N VAL A 99 -9.76 0.00 8.34
CA VAL A 99 -8.34 0.37 8.38
C VAL A 99 -8.10 1.73 7.71
N LEU A 100 -8.61 1.95 6.50
CA LEU A 100 -8.42 3.21 5.78
C LEU A 100 -9.04 4.39 6.53
N LYS A 101 -10.25 4.25 7.07
CA LYS A 101 -10.88 5.29 7.91
C LYS A 101 -10.10 5.56 9.19
N ALA A 102 -9.48 4.55 9.79
CA ALA A 102 -8.69 4.73 11.00
C ALA A 102 -7.37 5.48 10.74
N VAL A 103 -6.75 5.31 9.57
CA VAL A 103 -5.49 5.98 9.22
C VAL A 103 -5.67 7.31 8.49
N GLU A 104 -6.86 7.61 7.96
CA GLU A 104 -7.15 8.88 7.27
C GLU A 104 -6.76 10.12 8.09
N PRO A 105 -7.04 10.22 9.42
CA PRO A 105 -6.63 11.37 10.23
C PRO A 105 -5.10 11.53 10.38
N LEU A 106 -4.32 10.51 9.98
CA LEU A 106 -2.86 10.54 10.03
C LEU A 106 -2.25 11.08 8.73
N LEU A 107 -3.07 11.38 7.73
CA LEU A 107 -2.62 11.90 6.44
C LEU A 107 -2.60 13.44 6.46
N ALA A 108 -1.65 14.03 5.74
CA ALA A 108 -1.66 15.46 5.49
C ALA A 108 -2.90 15.84 4.65
N PRO A 109 -3.48 17.05 4.82
CA PRO A 109 -4.62 17.48 4.02
C PRO A 109 -4.33 17.37 2.52
N GLY A 110 -5.19 16.66 1.79
CA GLY A 110 -5.03 16.44 0.35
C GLY A 110 -3.87 15.53 -0.05
N ALA A 111 -3.23 14.83 0.91
CA ALA A 111 -2.19 13.86 0.60
C ALA A 111 -2.68 12.83 -0.42
N PRO A 112 -1.93 12.53 -1.48
CA PRO A 112 -2.32 11.51 -2.45
C PRO A 112 -2.44 10.12 -1.81
N VAL A 113 -3.39 9.35 -2.33
CA VAL A 113 -3.63 7.96 -1.93
C VAL A 113 -3.48 7.04 -3.14
N VAL A 114 -2.83 5.90 -2.94
CA VAL A 114 -2.82 4.78 -3.89
C VAL A 114 -3.53 3.61 -3.26
N GLU A 115 -4.67 3.25 -3.84
CA GLU A 115 -5.55 2.18 -3.37
C GLU A 115 -5.33 0.94 -4.23
N VAL A 116 -4.77 -0.13 -3.66
CA VAL A 116 -4.54 -1.39 -4.38
C VAL A 116 -5.63 -2.40 -4.06
N HIS A 117 -6.16 -3.03 -5.09
CA HIS A 117 -7.26 -3.99 -5.04
C HIS A 117 -6.84 -5.29 -5.71
N ASP A 118 -7.12 -6.42 -5.06
CA ASP A 118 -7.06 -7.73 -5.71
C ASP A 118 -8.27 -7.90 -6.63
N ILE A 119 -8.14 -8.65 -7.72
CA ILE A 119 -9.25 -8.97 -8.63
C ILE A 119 -10.50 -9.50 -7.90
N GLY A 120 -10.33 -10.27 -6.82
CA GLY A 120 -11.44 -10.81 -6.03
C GLY A 120 -12.23 -9.75 -5.24
N ALA A 121 -11.66 -8.56 -5.05
CA ALA A 121 -12.35 -7.42 -4.43
C ALA A 121 -13.18 -6.61 -5.43
N ILE A 122 -13.09 -6.92 -6.73
CA ILE A 122 -13.77 -6.18 -7.79
C ILE A 122 -15.13 -6.82 -8.08
N SER A 123 -16.17 -5.99 -8.08
CA SER A 123 -17.51 -6.44 -8.42
C SER A 123 -17.63 -6.66 -9.93
N PRO A 124 -18.11 -7.82 -10.41
CA PRO A 124 -18.35 -8.02 -11.85
C PRO A 124 -19.42 -7.08 -12.43
N THR A 125 -20.32 -6.56 -11.59
CA THR A 125 -21.43 -5.70 -12.01
C THR A 125 -21.22 -4.23 -11.69
N ARG A 126 -20.46 -3.92 -10.63
CA ARG A 126 -20.20 -2.54 -10.20
C ARG A 126 -18.78 -2.06 -10.50
N GLY A 127 -17.89 -2.95 -10.93
CA GLY A 127 -16.48 -2.63 -11.18
C GLY A 127 -15.70 -2.37 -9.90
N VAL A 128 -14.72 -1.47 -10.00
CA VAL A 128 -13.87 -1.05 -8.88
C VAL A 128 -14.70 -0.17 -7.94
N PRO A 129 -14.65 -0.40 -6.61
CA PRO A 129 -15.34 0.48 -5.66
C PRO A 129 -14.78 1.90 -5.74
N ASP A 130 -15.63 2.90 -5.49
CA ASP A 130 -15.21 4.29 -5.39
C ASP A 130 -14.09 4.44 -4.33
N PRO A 131 -13.15 5.40 -4.50
CA PRO A 131 -12.16 5.73 -3.50
C PRO A 131 -12.80 5.98 -2.12
N LEU A 132 -12.24 5.37 -1.09
CA LEU A 132 -12.84 5.43 0.23
C LEU A 132 -12.61 6.79 0.90
N LEU A 133 -11.44 7.39 0.66
CA LEU A 133 -11.00 8.63 1.29
C LEU A 133 -11.28 9.81 0.36
N ALA A 134 -12.54 10.25 0.30
CA ALA A 134 -13.02 11.23 -0.68
C ALA A 134 -12.29 12.60 -0.63
N ALA A 135 -11.71 12.96 0.51
CA ALA A 135 -10.91 14.18 0.67
C ALA A 135 -9.51 14.10 0.02
N HIS A 136 -9.12 12.91 -0.46
CA HIS A 136 -7.77 12.63 -0.94
C HIS A 136 -7.77 12.20 -2.42
N PRO A 137 -6.95 12.83 -3.27
CA PRO A 137 -6.83 12.43 -4.67
C PRO A 137 -6.28 11.00 -4.74
N THR A 138 -7.05 10.11 -5.37
CA THR A 138 -6.77 8.68 -5.30
C THR A 138 -6.47 8.08 -6.67
N GLN A 139 -5.34 7.38 -6.78
CA GLN A 139 -5.07 6.45 -7.88
C GLN A 139 -5.46 5.05 -7.41
N GLN A 140 -6.26 4.33 -8.18
CA GLN A 140 -6.64 2.96 -7.84
C GLN A 140 -5.87 1.98 -8.74
N VAL A 141 -5.40 0.88 -8.18
CA VAL A 141 -4.67 -0.17 -8.89
C VAL A 141 -5.41 -1.49 -8.72
N VAL A 142 -5.74 -2.16 -9.82
CA VAL A 142 -6.39 -3.48 -9.82
C VAL A 142 -5.37 -4.52 -10.27
N LEU A 143 -5.09 -5.47 -9.39
CA LEU A 143 -4.19 -6.58 -9.64
C LEU A 143 -4.94 -7.73 -10.33
N GLY A 144 -4.58 -8.00 -11.57
CA GLY A 144 -5.07 -9.11 -12.37
C GLY A 144 -4.10 -10.29 -12.44
N PHE A 145 -4.17 -11.03 -13.53
CA PHE A 145 -3.31 -12.18 -13.84
C PHE A 145 -2.59 -11.97 -15.17
N VAL A 146 -1.55 -12.75 -15.43
CA VAL A 146 -0.84 -12.74 -16.72
C VAL A 146 -1.13 -14.04 -17.45
N ARG A 147 -1.48 -13.96 -18.73
CA ARG A 147 -1.51 -15.10 -19.63
C ARG A 147 -0.19 -15.19 -20.40
N HIS A 148 0.52 -16.30 -20.24
CA HIS A 148 1.75 -16.57 -20.98
C HIS A 148 1.76 -18.02 -21.46
N ALA A 149 1.99 -18.23 -22.77
CA ALA A 149 2.06 -19.56 -23.39
C ALA A 149 0.87 -20.49 -23.05
N GLY A 150 -0.36 -19.93 -22.98
CA GLY A 150 -1.58 -20.69 -22.66
C GLY A 150 -1.78 -21.01 -21.18
N GLN A 151 -0.92 -20.49 -20.28
CA GLN A 151 -1.07 -20.63 -18.84
C GLN A 151 -1.41 -19.29 -18.19
N THR A 152 -2.32 -19.33 -17.22
CA THR A 152 -2.63 -18.19 -16.36
C THR A 152 -1.81 -18.27 -15.09
N ARG A 153 -1.11 -17.20 -14.75
CA ARG A 153 -0.42 -17.05 -13.47
C ARG A 153 -0.74 -15.71 -12.82
N TRP A 154 -0.62 -15.65 -11.51
CA TRP A 154 -0.65 -14.37 -10.78
C TRP A 154 0.56 -13.50 -11.14
N LEU A 155 0.40 -12.19 -10.97
CA LEU A 155 1.51 -11.25 -11.01
C LEU A 155 2.55 -11.64 -9.96
N THR A 156 3.82 -11.50 -10.29
CA THR A 156 4.88 -11.58 -9.28
C THR A 156 4.81 -10.36 -8.36
N HIS A 157 5.42 -10.44 -7.18
CA HIS A 157 5.54 -9.28 -6.30
C HIS A 157 6.27 -8.10 -6.97
N GLU A 158 7.25 -8.40 -7.83
CA GLU A 158 7.99 -7.39 -8.59
C GLU A 158 7.10 -6.70 -9.63
N GLU A 159 6.34 -7.46 -10.42
CA GLU A 159 5.40 -6.93 -11.40
C GLU A 159 4.35 -6.03 -10.73
N ALA A 160 3.78 -6.51 -9.62
CA ALA A 160 2.79 -5.77 -8.87
C ALA A 160 3.38 -4.51 -8.19
N SER A 161 4.54 -4.62 -7.53
CA SER A 161 5.23 -3.46 -6.93
C SER A 161 5.55 -2.39 -7.97
N LYS A 162 6.06 -2.78 -9.15
CA LYS A 162 6.40 -1.85 -10.22
C LYS A 162 5.18 -1.09 -10.73
N GLY A 163 4.09 -1.79 -11.02
CA GLY A 163 2.87 -1.14 -11.48
C GLY A 163 2.21 -0.27 -10.40
N VAL A 164 2.32 -0.64 -9.12
CA VAL A 164 1.88 0.23 -8.01
C VAL A 164 2.75 1.49 -7.93
N MET A 165 4.05 1.38 -8.13
CA MET A 165 4.95 2.54 -8.18
C MET A 165 4.64 3.50 -9.33
N GLU A 166 4.18 3.01 -10.48
CA GLU A 166 3.68 3.87 -11.56
C GLU A 166 2.45 4.69 -11.11
N ALA A 167 1.52 4.08 -10.37
CA ALA A 167 0.39 4.80 -9.79
C ALA A 167 0.83 5.82 -8.71
N VAL A 168 1.84 5.47 -7.90
CA VAL A 168 2.46 6.41 -6.94
C VAL A 168 3.03 7.63 -7.67
N HIS A 169 3.78 7.44 -8.76
CA HIS A 169 4.32 8.56 -9.53
C HIS A 169 3.22 9.49 -10.05
N ARG A 170 2.16 8.92 -10.62
CA ARG A 170 1.01 9.71 -11.07
C ARG A 170 0.37 10.51 -9.95
N ALA A 171 0.22 9.90 -8.78
CA ALA A 171 -0.36 10.56 -7.62
C ALA A 171 0.52 11.73 -7.14
N LEU A 172 1.84 11.52 -7.07
CA LEU A 172 2.82 12.55 -6.68
C LEU A 172 2.97 13.66 -7.72
N GLU A 173 2.74 13.38 -9.01
CA GLU A 173 2.70 14.36 -10.10
C GLU A 173 1.38 15.16 -10.14
N GLY A 174 0.42 14.87 -9.26
CA GLY A 174 -0.88 15.55 -9.23
C GLY A 174 -1.77 15.20 -10.43
N LYS A 175 -1.58 14.02 -11.04
CA LYS A 175 -2.46 13.56 -12.12
C LYS A 175 -3.88 13.33 -11.59
N PRO A 176 -4.92 13.53 -12.42
CA PRO A 176 -6.30 13.24 -12.03
C PRO A 176 -6.48 11.80 -11.51
N PRO A 177 -7.39 11.57 -10.55
CA PRO A 177 -7.78 10.23 -10.10
C PRO A 177 -8.09 9.31 -11.29
N SER A 178 -7.54 8.10 -11.27
CA SER A 178 -7.75 7.11 -12.33
C SER A 178 -7.55 5.69 -11.81
N VAL A 179 -8.13 4.72 -12.53
CA VAL A 179 -8.00 3.29 -12.27
C VAL A 179 -6.96 2.71 -13.22
N HIS A 180 -5.97 2.01 -12.67
CA HIS A 180 -4.91 1.32 -13.38
C HIS A 180 -5.08 -0.17 -13.24
N GLN A 181 -5.02 -0.88 -14.35
CA GLN A 181 -5.11 -2.33 -14.38
C GLN A 181 -3.71 -2.91 -14.60
N LEU A 182 -3.27 -3.81 -13.72
CA LEU A 182 -2.03 -4.56 -13.88
C LEU A 182 -2.38 -6.00 -14.26
N GLY A 183 -1.95 -6.44 -15.44
CA GLY A 183 -2.34 -7.74 -16.01
C GLY A 183 -3.74 -7.73 -16.63
N GLU A 184 -4.27 -8.91 -16.92
CA GLU A 184 -5.62 -9.16 -17.42
C GLU A 184 -6.62 -9.34 -16.26
N VAL A 185 -7.85 -8.87 -16.46
CA VAL A 185 -9.00 -9.06 -15.56
C VAL A 185 -10.11 -9.61 -16.41
N ASP A 186 -10.51 -10.87 -16.18
CA ASP A 186 -11.49 -11.59 -17.00
C ASP A 186 -12.91 -10.99 -16.94
N THR A 187 -13.16 -10.00 -16.08
CA THR A 187 -14.52 -9.51 -15.77
C THR A 187 -14.91 -8.19 -16.43
N TRP A 188 -14.10 -7.61 -17.32
CA TRP A 188 -14.50 -6.39 -18.04
C TRP A 188 -15.25 -6.71 -19.34
N VAL A 189 -16.54 -7.04 -19.24
CA VAL A 189 -17.46 -6.59 -20.29
C VAL A 189 -17.74 -5.12 -20.02
N VAL A 190 -16.87 -4.24 -20.50
CA VAL A 190 -17.18 -2.81 -20.62
C VAL A 190 -18.33 -2.72 -21.62
N ARG A 191 -19.57 -2.70 -21.15
CA ARG A 191 -20.66 -2.20 -21.99
C ARG A 191 -20.43 -0.71 -22.16
N ARG A 192 -20.15 -0.33 -23.41
CA ARG A 192 -20.13 1.05 -23.91
C ARG A 192 -21.44 1.77 -23.59
#